data_AF-A0A1Y1XWN9-F1
#
_entry.id   AF-A0A1Y1XWN9-F1
#
_cell.length_a   1.000
_cell.length_b   1.000
_cell.length_c   1.000
_cell.angle_alpha   90.00
_cell.angle_beta   90.00
_cell.angle_gamma   90.00
#
_symmetry.space_group_name_H-M   'P 1'
#
loop_
_entity.id
_entity.type
_entity.pdbx_description
1 polymer ?
#
loop_
_entity_poly.entity_id
_entity_poly.type
_entity_poly.pdbx_seq_one_letter_code
_entity_poly.pdbx_strand_id
1 'polypeptide(L)' 'MAKKIQAKDSGNAITKFFKNEIFAADKRAGNLNVTFGVAVFGASIALLRNFGDLLAV' A
#
# COMPACT_ATOMS: atom_id res chain seq x y z
N MET A 1 -39.41 -0.24 -19.02
CA MET A 1 -38.60 0.42 -17.95
C MET A 1 -37.30 -0.36 -17.79
N ALA A 2 -36.22 0.09 -18.44
CA ALA A 2 -34.94 -0.60 -18.37
C ALA A 2 -34.26 -0.30 -17.02
N LYS A 3 -34.12 -1.33 -16.19
CA LYS A 3 -33.40 -1.29 -14.92
C LYS A 3 -31.93 -0.99 -15.22
N LYS A 4 -31.51 0.27 -15.09
CA LYS A 4 -30.09 0.65 -15.04
C LYS A 4 -29.50 -0.08 -13.85
N ILE A 5 -28.79 -1.16 -14.10
CA ILE A 5 -27.91 -1.79 -13.12
C ILE A 5 -26.85 -0.74 -12.82
N GLN A 6 -27.05 -0.02 -11.72
CA GLN A 6 -26.02 0.84 -11.15
C GLN A 6 -24.86 -0.08 -10.85
N ALA A 7 -23.82 -0.02 -11.69
CA ALA A 7 -22.54 -0.63 -11.41
C ALA A 7 -22.08 -0.06 -10.08
N LYS A 8 -22.24 -0.85 -9.02
CA LYS A 8 -21.79 -0.52 -7.68
C LYS A 8 -20.30 -0.26 -7.83
N ASP A 9 -19.90 0.99 -7.70
CA ASP A 9 -18.52 1.46 -7.73
C ASP A 9 -17.81 1.02 -6.42
N SER A 10 -17.90 -0.27 -6.13
CA SER A 10 -17.28 -0.97 -5.00
C SER A 10 -15.81 -1.25 -5.29
N GLY A 11 -15.13 -0.30 -5.91
CA GLY A 11 -13.68 -0.33 -6.02
C GLY A 11 -13.10 -0.15 -4.61
N ASN A 12 -12.54 -1.23 -4.09
CA ASN A 12 -11.92 -1.36 -2.78
C ASN A 12 -11.17 -0.05 -2.41
N ALA A 13 -11.50 0.57 -1.27
CA ALA A 13 -10.98 1.89 -0.90
C ALA A 13 -9.43 1.93 -0.90
N ILE A 14 -8.82 0.80 -0.53
CA ILE A 14 -7.37 0.59 -0.59
C ILE A 14 -6.86 0.66 -2.04
N THR A 15 -7.51 -0.01 -2.98
CA THR A 15 -7.12 0.04 -4.40
C THR A 15 -7.27 1.45 -4.99
N LYS A 16 -8.30 2.20 -4.59
CA LYS A 16 -8.46 3.61 -4.99
C LYS A 16 -7.36 4.49 -4.38
N PHE A 17 -6.99 4.28 -3.11
CA PHE A 17 -5.90 4.99 -2.44
C PHE A 17 -4.54 4.74 -3.11
N PHE A 18 -4.19 3.48 -3.41
CA PHE A 18 -2.95 3.21 -4.12
C PHE A 18 -2.93 3.89 -5.50
N LYS A 19 -4.04 3.87 -6.23
CA LYS A 19 -4.13 4.45 -7.58
C LYS A 19 -4.12 6.00 -7.58
N ASN A 20 -4.83 6.63 -6.65
CA ASN A 20 -5.00 8.08 -6.60
C ASN A 20 -4.00 8.80 -5.69
N GLU A 21 -3.53 8.18 -4.61
CA GLU A 21 -2.50 8.77 -3.77
C GLU A 21 -1.11 8.27 -4.20
N ILE A 22 -0.85 6.95 -4.16
CA ILE A 22 0.53 6.45 -4.32
C ILE A 22 1.04 6.62 -5.76
N PHE A 23 0.21 6.32 -6.76
CA PHE A 23 0.61 6.35 -8.18
C PHE A 23 0.31 7.67 -8.91
N ALA A 24 -0.40 8.62 -8.30
CA ALA A 24 -0.74 9.90 -8.95
C ALA A 24 0.50 10.78 -9.13
N ALA A 25 0.76 11.18 -10.39
CA ALA A 25 1.97 11.87 -10.84
C ALA A 25 2.36 13.09 -9.99
N ASP A 26 1.39 13.91 -9.58
CA ASP A 26 1.60 15.12 -8.76
C ASP A 26 2.01 14.84 -7.31
N LYS A 27 1.65 13.68 -6.75
CA LYS A 27 1.88 13.34 -5.34
C LYS A 27 2.98 12.30 -5.16
N ARG A 28 3.57 11.79 -6.26
CA ARG A 28 4.55 10.69 -6.24
C ARG A 28 5.73 10.97 -5.31
N ALA A 29 6.31 12.17 -5.33
CA ALA A 29 7.50 12.46 -4.52
C ALA A 29 7.23 12.35 -3.01
N GLY A 30 6.12 12.91 -2.52
CA GLY A 30 5.72 12.81 -1.11
C GLY A 30 5.24 11.40 -0.75
N ASN A 31 4.48 10.76 -1.63
CA ASN A 31 3.85 9.47 -1.35
C ASN A 31 4.80 8.29 -1.50
N LEU A 32 5.83 8.39 -2.35
CA LEU A 32 6.94 7.43 -2.36
C LEU A 32 7.67 7.43 -1.02
N ASN A 33 7.93 8.59 -0.41
CA ASN A 33 8.59 8.67 0.89
C ASN A 33 7.76 7.98 1.98
N VAL A 34 6.44 8.16 1.98
CA VAL A 34 5.54 7.46 2.91
C VAL A 34 5.55 5.95 2.65
N THR A 35 5.46 5.53 1.39
CA THR A 35 5.53 4.11 1.01
C THR A 35 6.84 3.48 1.44
N PHE A 36 7.95 4.17 1.19
CA PHE A 36 9.29 3.74 1.56
C PHE A 36 9.44 3.66 3.09
N GLY A 37 8.92 4.64 3.83
CA GLY A 37 8.90 4.60 5.29
C GLY A 37 8.12 3.41 5.84
N VAL A 38 6.92 3.13 5.31
CA VAL A 38 6.12 1.96 5.69
C VAL A 38 6.84 0.66 5.33
N ALA A 39 7.47 0.60 4.17
CA ALA A 39 8.23 -0.57 3.73
C ALA A 39 9.45 -0.83 4.62
N VAL A 40 10.26 0.20 4.90
CA VAL A 40 11.43 0.09 5.78
C VAL A 40 11.01 -0.29 7.20
N PHE A 41 9.93 0.29 7.72
CA PHE A 41 9.39 -0.06 9.03
C PHE A 41 8.95 -1.53 9.10
N GLY A 42 8.17 -1.98 8.12
CA GLY A 42 7.74 -3.38 8.02
C GLY A 42 8.91 -4.35 7.87
N ALA A 43 9.88 -4.00 7.02
CA ALA A 43 11.09 -4.78 6.81
C ALA A 43 11.93 -4.87 8.09
N SER A 44 12.08 -3.76 8.83
CA SER A 44 12.78 -3.71 10.11
C SER A 44 12.11 -4.64 11.13
N ILE A 45 10.78 -4.60 11.26
CA ILE A 45 10.06 -5.50 12.17
C ILE A 45 10.23 -6.96 11.76
N ALA A 46 10.12 -7.28 10.47
CA ALA A 46 10.32 -8.65 9.98
C ALA A 46 11.75 -9.14 10.26
N LEU A 47 12.74 -8.27 10.07
CA LEU A 47 14.13 -8.54 10.37
C LEU A 47 14.35 -8.75 11.86
N LEU A 48 13.81 -7.90 12.73
CA LEU A 48 13.85 -8.05 14.20
C LEU A 48 13.16 -9.34 14.68
N ARG A 49 12.04 -9.74 14.06
CA ARG A 49 11.33 -10.97 14.39
C ARG A 49 12.11 -12.23 14.00
N ASN A 50 12.76 -12.20 12.85
CA ASN A 50 13.58 -13.31 12.38
C ASN A 50 15.05 -13.16 12.78
N PHE A 51 15.40 -12.15 13.61
CA PHE A 51 16.80 -11.81 13.90
C PHE A 51 17.50 -12.93 14.66
N GLY A 52 16.76 -13.67 15.50
CA GLY A 52 17.26 -14.88 16.15
C GLY A 52 17.64 -15.95 15.14
N ASP A 53 16.77 -16.25 14.17
CA ASP A 53 17.05 -17.23 13.10
C ASP A 53 18.12 -16.74 12.11
N LEU A 54 18.20 -15.44 11.84
CA LEU A 54 19.17 -14.84 10.92
C LEU A 54 20.58 -14.72 11.52
N LEU A 55 20.71 -14.59 12.86
CA LEU A 55 21.99 -14.52 13.57
C LEU A 55 22.46 -15.86 14.14
N ALA A 56 21.61 -16.88 14.20
CA ALA A 56 21.98 -18.22 14.67
C ALA A 56 22.78 -19.04 13.63
N VAL A 57 23.56 -18.37 12.79
CA VAL A 57 24.56 -18.99 11.91
C VAL A 57 25.82 -19.37 12.69
#